data_AF-A0A2E8K480-F1
#
_entry.id   AF-A0A2E8K480-F1
#
_cell.length_a   1.000
_cell.length_b   1.000
_cell.length_c   1.000
_cell.angle_alpha   90.00
_cell.angle_beta   90.00
_cell.angle_gamma   90.00
#
_symmetry.space_group_name_H-M   'P 1'
#
loop_
_entity.id
_entity.type
_entity.pdbx_description
1 polymer ?
#
loop_
_entity_poly.entity_id
_entity_poly.type
_entity_poly.pdbx_seq_one_letter_code
_entity_poly.pdbx_strand_id
1 'polypeptide(L)'
;MLDGVPVPPDAGPFLITASRKLMWVERAFGTGFLRLAVRQQKTDELYRDLVTEIAEEGVRREWGNVQPPTAEGVLEGMNHLHYYDLPDATLLYGSEFDIGIAPDMARAPADWLPPSWAVLVPDRSYVGTVYLFGDGYLGAVVHNPSRGVVVLRGV
;
A
#
# COMPACT_ATOMS: atom_id res chain seq x y z
N MET A 1 2.01 -23.48 12.59
CA MET A 1 2.92 -22.62 11.81
C MET A 1 2.29 -22.46 10.45
N LEU A 2 2.02 -21.24 9.98
CA LEU A 2 1.70 -21.03 8.56
C LEU A 2 3.02 -21.17 7.82
N ASP A 3 3.18 -22.23 7.02
CA ASP A 3 4.41 -22.49 6.25
C ASP A 3 4.64 -21.44 5.13
N GLY A 4 3.63 -20.64 4.84
CA GLY A 4 3.67 -19.48 3.96
C GLY A 4 2.27 -18.96 3.63
N VAL A 5 2.20 -17.83 2.91
CA VAL A 5 0.98 -17.32 2.29
C VAL A 5 0.95 -17.77 0.83
N PRO A 6 -0.07 -18.54 0.38
CA PRO A 6 -0.16 -18.98 -1.00
C PRO A 6 -0.43 -17.80 -1.92
N VAL A 7 0.34 -17.69 -3.01
CA VAL A 7 0.17 -16.66 -4.05
C VAL A 7 0.52 -17.26 -5.42
N PRO A 8 0.02 -16.71 -6.54
CA PRO A 8 0.46 -17.16 -7.85
C PRO A 8 1.98 -16.87 -8.05
N PRO A 9 2.76 -17.80 -8.65
CA PRO A 9 4.22 -17.68 -8.73
C PRO A 9 4.74 -16.39 -9.38
N ASP A 10 4.08 -15.95 -10.45
CA ASP A 10 4.52 -14.85 -11.31
C ASP A 10 3.72 -13.55 -11.09
N ALA A 11 2.96 -13.45 -9.99
CA ALA A 11 2.12 -12.28 -9.73
C ALA A 11 2.83 -11.15 -8.97
N GLY A 12 4.15 -11.27 -8.77
CA GLY A 12 4.94 -10.23 -8.14
C GLY A 12 4.96 -8.90 -8.92
N PRO A 13 5.53 -7.84 -8.32
CA PRO A 13 6.27 -7.86 -7.07
C PRO A 13 5.35 -7.90 -5.83
N PHE A 14 5.89 -8.46 -4.74
CA PHE A 14 5.23 -8.51 -3.43
C PHE A 14 6.03 -7.70 -2.42
N LEU A 15 5.33 -7.01 -1.52
CA LEU A 15 5.93 -6.41 -0.33
C LEU A 15 5.54 -7.24 0.88
N ILE A 16 6.52 -7.75 1.63
CA ILE A 16 6.28 -8.63 2.78
C ILE A 16 6.96 -8.14 4.05
N THR A 17 6.47 -8.55 5.21
CA THR A 17 7.21 -8.41 6.47
C THR A 17 8.39 -9.38 6.52
N ALA A 18 9.59 -8.86 6.81
CA ALA A 18 10.78 -9.63 7.17
C ALA A 18 11.21 -9.30 8.62
N SER A 19 12.18 -10.04 9.17
CA SER A 19 12.50 -10.02 10.61
C SER A 19 12.89 -8.65 11.18
N ARG A 20 13.35 -7.71 10.33
CA ARG A 20 13.79 -6.37 10.75
C ARG A 20 13.18 -5.22 9.95
N LYS A 21 12.66 -5.48 8.75
CA LYS A 21 12.16 -4.47 7.82
C LYS A 21 11.14 -5.10 6.86
N LEU A 22 10.53 -4.28 6.03
CA LEU A 22 9.78 -4.78 4.87
C LEU A 22 10.76 -5.25 3.79
N MET A 23 10.31 -6.18 2.95
CA MET A 23 11.13 -6.77 1.90
C MET A 23 10.32 -6.93 0.62
N TRP A 24 10.89 -6.48 -0.48
CA TRP A 24 10.38 -6.75 -1.82
C TRP A 24 10.77 -8.14 -2.29
N VAL A 25 9.81 -8.87 -2.83
CA VAL A 25 9.98 -10.22 -3.39
C VAL A 25 9.42 -10.21 -4.80
N GLU A 26 10.26 -10.43 -5.81
CA GLU A 26 9.85 -10.34 -7.22
C GLU A 26 8.99 -11.52 -7.67
N ARG A 27 9.20 -12.70 -7.08
CA ARG A 27 8.48 -13.94 -7.43
C ARG A 27 8.27 -14.79 -6.20
N ALA A 28 7.16 -15.53 -6.18
CA ALA A 28 6.89 -16.45 -5.08
C ALA A 28 7.89 -17.62 -5.07
N PHE A 29 8.05 -18.27 -3.91
CA PHE A 29 8.90 -19.44 -3.80
C PHE A 29 8.23 -20.68 -4.38
N GLY A 30 9.01 -21.50 -5.10
CA GLY A 30 8.59 -22.80 -5.60
C GLY A 30 7.29 -22.73 -6.42
N THR A 31 6.27 -23.47 -5.98
CA THR A 31 4.97 -23.58 -6.65
C THR A 31 3.96 -22.49 -6.25
N GLY A 32 4.35 -21.49 -5.46
CA GLY A 32 3.48 -20.33 -5.18
C GLY A 32 3.21 -20.07 -3.70
N PHE A 33 4.23 -19.71 -2.93
CA PHE A 33 4.03 -19.19 -1.58
C PHE A 33 5.06 -18.12 -1.20
N LEU A 34 4.70 -17.27 -0.24
CA LEU A 34 5.55 -16.27 0.39
C LEU A 34 5.80 -16.63 1.85
N ARG A 35 7.04 -16.45 2.31
CA ARG A 35 7.39 -16.60 3.72
C ARG A 35 7.37 -15.23 4.39
N LEU A 36 6.40 -15.03 5.26
CA LEU A 36 6.30 -13.81 6.06
C LEU A 36 7.05 -14.02 7.37
N ALA A 37 7.91 -13.07 7.74
CA ALA A 37 8.34 -12.97 9.12
C ALA A 37 7.24 -12.29 9.95
N VAL A 38 7.09 -12.74 11.18
CA VAL A 38 6.19 -12.13 12.15
C VAL A 38 7.02 -11.20 13.04
N ARG A 39 6.56 -9.96 13.24
CA ARG A 39 7.24 -8.96 14.04
C ARG A 39 6.29 -8.29 15.01
N GLN A 40 6.79 -7.91 16.19
CA GLN A 40 5.99 -7.23 17.20
C GLN A 40 5.95 -5.72 16.91
N GLN A 41 4.77 -5.18 16.66
CA GLN A 41 4.54 -3.76 16.33
C GLN A 41 3.04 -3.43 16.36
N LYS A 42 2.66 -2.15 16.34
CA LYS A 42 1.24 -1.78 16.18
C LYS A 42 0.79 -1.91 14.73
N THR A 43 -0.50 -2.21 14.53
CA THR A 43 -1.10 -2.33 13.19
C THR A 43 -1.00 -1.03 12.40
N ASP A 44 -1.21 0.11 13.05
CA ASP A 44 -1.13 1.43 12.42
C ASP A 44 0.29 1.77 11.97
N GLU A 45 1.29 1.43 12.79
CA GLU A 45 2.71 1.57 12.43
C GLU A 45 3.04 0.69 11.22
N LEU A 46 2.51 -0.53 11.15
CA LEU A 46 2.70 -1.41 10.00
C LEU A 46 2.09 -0.85 8.72
N TYR A 47 0.85 -0.34 8.76
CA TYR A 47 0.21 0.24 7.58
C TYR A 47 0.96 1.50 7.10
N ARG A 48 1.46 2.32 8.03
CA ARG A 48 2.32 3.46 7.71
C ARG A 48 3.59 3.03 6.99
N ASP A 49 4.29 2.03 7.53
CA ASP A 49 5.50 1.47 6.93
C ASP A 49 5.22 0.93 5.52
N LEU A 50 4.10 0.21 5.33
CA LEU A 50 3.72 -0.36 4.03
C LEU A 50 3.53 0.75 2.98
N VAL A 51 2.73 1.78 3.27
CA VAL A 51 2.51 2.89 2.33
C VAL A 51 3.79 3.67 2.07
N THR A 52 4.61 3.88 3.10
CA THR A 52 5.89 4.59 2.97
C THR A 52 6.82 3.84 2.02
N GLU A 53 7.00 2.53 2.24
CA GLU A 53 7.85 1.69 1.40
C GLU A 53 7.30 1.56 -0.03
N ILE A 54 5.97 1.49 -0.22
CA ILE A 54 5.35 1.53 -1.55
C ILE A 54 5.65 2.84 -2.28
N ALA A 55 5.58 3.97 -1.57
CA ALA A 55 5.88 5.28 -2.16
C ALA A 55 7.36 5.40 -2.55
N GLU A 56 8.27 4.98 -1.67
CA GLU A 56 9.71 4.97 -1.96
C GLU A 56 10.03 4.07 -3.15
N GLU A 57 9.47 2.86 -3.19
CA GLU A 57 9.68 1.94 -4.30
C GLU A 57 9.06 2.45 -5.60
N GLY A 58 7.88 3.07 -5.53
CA GLY A 58 7.18 3.66 -6.65
C GLY A 58 7.99 4.76 -7.33
N VAL A 59 8.63 5.64 -6.54
CA VAL A 59 9.57 6.63 -7.06
C VAL A 59 10.81 5.94 -7.64
N ARG A 60 11.43 5.01 -6.89
CA ARG A 60 12.67 4.34 -7.30
C ARG A 60 12.54 3.55 -8.60
N ARG A 61 11.38 2.93 -8.86
CA ARG A 61 11.09 2.14 -10.06
C ARG A 61 10.27 2.88 -11.11
N GLU A 62 9.98 4.16 -10.90
CA GLU A 62 9.21 4.99 -11.83
C GLU A 62 7.85 4.39 -12.17
N TRP A 63 7.13 3.88 -11.16
CA TRP A 63 5.83 3.25 -11.37
C TRP A 63 4.71 4.21 -11.76
N GLY A 64 4.91 5.52 -11.59
CA GLY A 64 3.86 6.54 -11.82
C GLY A 64 2.76 6.58 -10.75
N ASN A 65 2.89 5.76 -9.70
CA ASN A 65 1.90 5.66 -8.62
C ASN A 65 2.15 6.64 -7.46
N VAL A 66 3.06 7.61 -7.62
CA VAL A 66 3.34 8.63 -6.62
C VAL A 66 3.14 9.99 -7.24
N GLN A 67 2.23 10.78 -6.67
CA GLN A 67 1.75 12.02 -7.25
C GLN A 67 1.78 13.17 -6.23
N PRO A 68 1.87 14.43 -6.68
CA PRO A 68 1.81 15.58 -5.78
C PRO A 68 0.43 15.69 -5.10
N PRO A 69 0.32 16.30 -3.91
CA PRO A 69 -0.94 16.45 -3.19
C PRO A 69 -1.72 17.66 -3.74
N THR A 70 -2.07 17.61 -5.02
CA THR A 70 -2.81 18.65 -5.75
C THR A 70 -4.02 18.05 -6.45
N ALA A 71 -4.97 18.88 -6.90
CA ALA A 71 -6.10 18.39 -7.69
C ALA A 71 -5.67 17.69 -8.99
N GLU A 72 -4.58 18.17 -9.61
CA GLU A 72 -3.95 17.53 -10.77
C GLU A 72 -3.36 16.18 -10.41
N GLY A 73 -2.62 16.07 -9.30
CA GLY A 73 -2.07 14.80 -8.84
C GLY A 73 -3.14 13.77 -8.47
N VAL A 74 -4.28 14.21 -7.92
CA VAL A 74 -5.45 13.34 -7.73
C VAL A 74 -5.97 12.81 -9.07
N LEU A 75 -6.11 13.68 -10.07
CA LEU A 75 -6.57 13.29 -11.41
C LEU A 75 -5.60 12.30 -12.08
N GLU A 76 -4.29 12.56 -12.01
CA GLU A 76 -3.25 11.65 -12.51
C GLU A 76 -3.29 10.30 -11.79
N GLY A 77 -3.49 10.32 -10.47
CA GLY A 77 -3.67 9.11 -9.67
C GLY A 77 -4.91 8.31 -10.05
N MET A 78 -6.02 8.97 -10.33
CA MET A 78 -7.23 8.32 -10.83
C MET A 78 -7.02 7.73 -12.23
N ASN A 79 -6.35 8.45 -13.13
CA ASN A 79 -6.00 7.93 -14.45
C ASN A 79 -5.09 6.70 -14.37
N HIS A 80 -4.14 6.70 -13.43
CA HIS A 80 -3.27 5.55 -13.14
C HIS A 80 -4.08 4.33 -12.70
N LEU A 81 -5.02 4.49 -11.75
CA LEU A 81 -5.89 3.39 -11.33
C LEU A 81 -6.81 2.93 -12.46
N HIS A 82 -7.33 3.85 -13.26
CA HIS A 82 -8.16 3.54 -14.43
C HIS A 82 -7.42 2.72 -15.48
N TYR A 83 -6.13 2.99 -15.72
CA TYR A 83 -5.28 2.19 -16.61
C TYR A 83 -5.21 0.71 -16.19
N TYR A 84 -5.36 0.41 -14.90
CA TYR A 84 -5.39 -0.95 -14.36
C TYR A 84 -6.79 -1.53 -14.17
N ASP A 85 -7.81 -0.92 -14.77
CA ASP A 85 -9.23 -1.29 -14.64
C ASP A 85 -9.75 -1.19 -13.19
N LEU A 86 -9.28 -0.19 -12.43
CA LEU A 86 -9.67 0.09 -11.04
C LEU A 86 -10.31 1.48 -10.89
N PRO A 87 -11.48 1.75 -11.50
CA PRO A 87 -12.05 3.10 -11.58
C PRO A 87 -12.63 3.63 -10.25
N ASP A 88 -13.07 2.74 -9.36
CA ASP A 88 -13.78 3.11 -8.12
C ASP A 88 -12.80 3.25 -6.96
N ALA A 89 -12.15 4.41 -6.85
CA ALA A 89 -11.18 4.68 -5.80
C ALA A 89 -11.78 5.41 -4.59
N THR A 90 -11.24 5.10 -3.42
CA THR A 90 -11.43 5.81 -2.16
C THR A 90 -10.13 6.53 -1.78
N LEU A 91 -10.25 7.80 -1.40
CA LEU A 91 -9.15 8.59 -0.83
C LEU A 91 -9.04 8.33 0.68
N LEU A 92 -7.98 7.67 1.10
CA LEU A 92 -7.57 7.57 2.49
C LEU A 92 -6.63 8.73 2.81
N TYR A 93 -6.93 9.55 3.81
CA TYR A 93 -6.18 10.80 4.03
C TYR A 93 -5.68 10.95 5.47
N GLY A 94 -4.46 11.50 5.61
CA GLY A 94 -3.87 11.91 6.88
C GLY A 94 -4.53 13.17 7.44
N SER A 95 -4.28 13.45 8.72
CA SER A 95 -4.99 14.49 9.49
C SER A 95 -4.83 15.93 8.97
N GLU A 96 -3.79 16.21 8.18
CA GLU A 96 -3.46 17.54 7.65
C GLU A 96 -3.62 17.64 6.12
N PHE A 97 -4.10 16.57 5.47
CA PHE A 97 -4.30 16.55 4.03
C PHE A 97 -5.47 17.44 3.61
N ASP A 98 -5.27 18.28 2.58
CA ASP A 98 -6.34 19.13 2.04
C ASP A 98 -7.35 18.29 1.24
N ILE A 99 -8.45 17.91 1.89
CA ILE A 99 -9.54 17.17 1.25
C ILE A 99 -10.30 18.01 0.20
N GLY A 100 -10.12 19.33 0.17
CA GLY A 100 -10.76 20.22 -0.78
C GLY A 100 -10.32 19.99 -2.22
N ILE A 101 -9.16 19.37 -2.44
CA ILE A 101 -8.64 19.04 -3.78
C ILE A 101 -9.36 17.85 -4.44
N ALA A 102 -10.17 17.10 -3.67
CA ALA A 102 -10.93 15.94 -4.14
C ALA A 102 -12.38 15.97 -3.60
N PRO A 103 -13.20 16.95 -4.01
CA PRO A 103 -14.50 17.20 -3.40
C PRO A 103 -15.52 16.08 -3.63
N ASP A 104 -15.50 15.45 -4.81
CA ASP A 104 -16.52 14.52 -5.30
C ASP A 104 -16.15 13.03 -5.13
N MET A 105 -15.05 12.73 -4.43
CA MET A 105 -14.55 11.37 -4.25
C MET A 105 -14.97 10.78 -2.90
N ALA A 106 -15.23 9.46 -2.87
CA ALA A 106 -15.34 8.72 -1.64
C ALA A 106 -14.05 8.88 -0.82
N ARG A 107 -14.17 9.25 0.46
CA ARG A 107 -13.01 9.53 1.31
C ARG A 107 -13.20 9.06 2.74
N ALA A 108 -12.11 8.64 3.37
CA ALA A 108 -12.10 8.23 4.76
C ALA A 108 -10.81 8.68 5.47
N PRO A 109 -10.88 9.15 6.72
CA PRO A 109 -9.69 9.48 7.48
C PRO A 109 -8.87 8.22 7.76
N ALA A 110 -7.55 8.37 7.77
CA ALA A 110 -6.58 7.31 8.03
C ALA A 110 -5.46 7.85 8.92
N ASP A 111 -5.70 7.89 10.23
CA ASP A 111 -4.76 8.45 11.24
C ASP A 111 -3.37 7.79 11.27
N TRP A 112 -3.29 6.58 10.70
CA TRP A 112 -2.04 5.84 10.54
C TRP A 112 -1.17 6.37 9.39
N LEU A 113 -1.69 7.19 8.47
CA LEU A 113 -0.89 7.85 7.42
C LEU A 113 -0.03 8.98 7.99
N PRO A 114 1.08 9.35 7.33
CA PRO A 114 1.72 10.64 7.57
C PRO A 114 0.70 11.78 7.41
N PRO A 115 0.75 12.85 8.24
CA PRO A 115 -0.33 13.84 8.32
C PRO A 115 -0.71 14.49 6.99
N SER A 116 0.27 14.83 6.16
CA SER A 116 0.10 15.52 4.88
C SER A 116 -0.02 14.57 3.68
N TRP A 117 -0.12 13.27 3.90
CA TRP A 117 -0.21 12.27 2.84
C TRP A 117 -1.65 11.82 2.64
N ALA A 118 -1.95 11.35 1.43
CA ALA A 118 -3.13 10.56 1.16
C ALA A 118 -2.80 9.39 0.23
N VAL A 119 -3.72 8.43 0.14
CA VAL A 119 -3.60 7.26 -0.71
C VAL A 119 -4.93 7.04 -1.43
N LEU A 120 -4.88 6.88 -2.75
CA LEU A 120 -6.01 6.39 -3.54
C LEU A 120 -5.91 4.87 -3.65
N VAL A 121 -6.97 4.18 -3.25
CA VAL A 121 -7.10 2.72 -3.35
C VAL A 121 -8.53 2.33 -3.73
N PRO A 122 -8.76 1.22 -4.43
CA PRO A 122 -10.11 0.71 -4.65
C PRO A 122 -10.83 0.39 -3.33
N ASP A 123 -10.09 -0.26 -2.43
CA ASP A 123 -10.49 -0.51 -1.05
C ASP A 123 -9.26 -0.64 -0.14
N ARG A 124 -9.47 -0.64 1.19
CA ARG A 124 -8.38 -0.67 2.17
C ARG A 124 -7.48 -1.92 2.07
N SER A 125 -7.97 -3.04 1.54
CA SER A 125 -7.20 -4.28 1.44
C SER A 125 -6.02 -4.18 0.46
N TYR A 126 -6.07 -3.24 -0.48
CA TYR A 126 -4.96 -2.96 -1.41
C TYR A 126 -3.72 -2.42 -0.72
N VAL A 127 -3.86 -1.77 0.44
CA VAL A 127 -2.71 -1.31 1.25
C VAL A 127 -1.96 -2.50 1.86
N GLY A 128 -2.64 -3.65 2.02
CA GLY A 128 -2.03 -4.90 2.46
C GLY A 128 -2.97 -5.80 3.24
N THR A 129 -2.69 -7.09 3.17
CA THR A 129 -3.29 -8.11 4.04
C THR A 129 -2.41 -8.29 5.28
N VAL A 130 -2.96 -7.98 6.46
CA VAL A 130 -2.27 -8.11 7.76
C VAL A 130 -2.80 -9.34 8.50
N TYR A 131 -1.89 -10.19 8.96
CA TYR A 131 -2.15 -11.37 9.77
C TYR A 131 -1.76 -11.10 11.23
N LEU A 132 -2.69 -11.35 12.15
CA LEU A 132 -2.48 -11.21 13.59
C LEU A 132 -2.11 -12.57 14.20
N PHE A 133 -1.03 -12.62 14.98
CA PHE A 133 -0.54 -13.84 15.64
C PHE A 133 -0.64 -13.79 17.18
N GLY A 134 -1.37 -12.79 17.72
CA GLY A 134 -1.47 -12.54 19.18
C GLY A 134 -0.33 -11.65 19.69
N ASP A 135 -0.48 -11.07 20.89
CA ASP A 135 0.56 -10.28 21.59
C ASP A 135 1.26 -9.17 20.79
N GLY A 136 0.54 -8.58 19.81
CA GLY A 136 1.07 -7.55 18.92
C GLY A 136 2.01 -8.07 17.83
N TYR A 137 2.09 -9.38 17.62
CA TYR A 137 2.85 -10.01 16.55
C TYR A 137 2.05 -10.00 15.24
N LEU A 138 2.61 -9.33 14.22
CA LEU A 138 1.98 -9.10 12.93
C LEU A 138 2.85 -9.62 11.79
N GLY A 139 2.23 -10.18 10.77
CA GLY A 139 2.83 -10.40 9.45
C GLY A 139 1.99 -9.72 8.38
N ALA A 140 2.59 -9.25 7.29
CA ALA A 140 1.82 -8.66 6.19
C ALA A 140 2.38 -8.98 4.82
N VAL A 141 1.48 -8.93 3.85
CA VAL A 141 1.76 -9.03 2.42
C VAL A 141 0.96 -7.97 1.66
N VAL A 142 1.61 -7.33 0.70
CA VAL A 142 0.97 -6.49 -0.31
C VAL A 142 1.32 -7.05 -1.66
N HIS A 143 0.30 -7.20 -2.50
CA HIS A 143 0.41 -7.81 -3.81
C HIS A 143 0.38 -6.73 -4.89
N ASN A 144 1.43 -6.66 -5.69
CA ASN A 144 1.57 -5.74 -6.82
C ASN A 144 1.04 -4.31 -6.54
N PRO A 145 1.59 -3.64 -5.50
CA PRO A 145 1.05 -2.37 -5.02
C PRO A 145 1.07 -1.26 -6.07
N SER A 146 1.96 -1.33 -7.07
CA SER A 146 2.02 -0.36 -8.16
C SER A 146 0.71 -0.24 -8.94
N ARG A 147 -0.12 -1.29 -8.96
CA ARG A 147 -1.37 -1.30 -9.72
C ARG A 147 -2.54 -0.63 -9.00
N GLY A 148 -2.61 -0.78 -7.69
CA GLY A 148 -3.82 -0.44 -6.92
C GLY A 148 -3.60 0.52 -5.75
N VAL A 149 -2.37 1.01 -5.57
CA VAL A 149 -2.03 1.97 -4.52
C VAL A 149 -1.35 3.17 -5.16
N VAL A 150 -2.04 4.31 -5.18
CA VAL A 150 -1.43 5.59 -5.55
C VAL A 150 -1.24 6.44 -4.30
N VAL A 151 -0.04 6.99 -4.11
CA VAL A 151 0.32 7.80 -2.95
C VAL A 151 0.42 9.27 -3.35
N LEU A 152 -0.33 10.12 -2.64
CA LEU A 152 -0.30 11.57 -2.78
C LEU A 152 0.59 12.15 -1.67
N ARG A 153 1.76 12.68 -2.02
CA ARG A 153 2.72 13.23 -1.06
C ARG A 153 3.54 14.38 -1.64
N GLY A 154 3.98 15.28 -0.77
CA GLY A 154 5.02 16.27 -1.13
C GLY A 154 6.33 15.58 -1.47
N VAL A 155 7.04 16.09 -2.49
CA VAL A 155 8.40 15.68 -2.87
C VAL A 155 9.43 16.37 -1.99
#